data_AF-A0A7S1ZH72-F1
#
_entry.id   AF-A0A7S1ZH72-F1
#
_cell.length_a   1.000
_cell.length_b   1.000
_cell.length_c   1.000
_cell.angle_alpha   90.00
_cell.angle_beta   90.00
_cell.angle_gamma   90.00
#
_symmetry.space_group_name_H-M   'P 1'
#
loop_
_entity.id
_entity.type
_entity.pdbx_description
1 polymer ?
#
loop_
_entity_poly.entity_id
_entity_poly.type
_entity_poly.pdbx_seq_one_letter_code
_entity_poly.pdbx_strand_id
1 'polypeptide(L)'
;MMHSPYGGRIVETWDAMLRLRDEGKARSVGVSNFGVEHLEAIRSNGREMPSVNQIEMHPLIYRDRAGLVDYCRRHGIHVTAYGSLFSGYADRYGEPPLSEIAKAHGRTAPQVLLAWALGMGFSVIPKSVSSRDRQRENLD
;
A
#
# COMPACT_ATOMS: atom_id res chain seq x y z
N MET A 1 13.11 -0.29 -0.54
CA MET A 1 12.25 -0.65 0.61
C MET A 1 12.51 -2.10 1.00
N MET A 2 12.36 -2.45 2.27
CA MET A 2 12.45 -3.85 2.72
C MET A 2 11.16 -4.58 2.34
N HIS A 3 11.28 -5.66 1.55
CA HIS A 3 10.13 -6.25 0.86
C HIS A 3 9.18 -7.05 1.76
N SER A 4 9.70 -7.71 2.80
CA SER A 4 8.87 -8.46 3.75
C SER A 4 9.58 -8.62 5.10
N PRO A 5 8.83 -8.85 6.19
CA PRO A 5 9.41 -9.06 7.52
C PRO A 5 9.95 -10.49 7.73
N TYR A 6 9.65 -11.43 6.82
CA TYR A 6 9.86 -12.86 7.01
C TYR A 6 11.32 -13.33 6.92
N GLY A 7 12.27 -12.43 6.68
CA GLY A 7 13.70 -12.72 6.73
C GLY A 7 14.28 -12.83 8.14
N GLY A 8 13.49 -12.55 9.19
CA GLY A 8 13.85 -12.71 10.61
C GLY A 8 14.77 -11.62 11.18
N ARG A 9 15.60 -10.98 10.37
CA ARG A 9 16.55 -9.92 10.78
C ARG A 9 16.01 -8.52 10.52
N ILE A 10 14.86 -8.19 11.10
CA ILE A 10 14.15 -6.92 10.83
C ILE A 10 15.03 -5.72 11.19
N VAL A 11 15.60 -5.71 12.39
CA VAL A 11 16.32 -4.56 12.94
C VAL A 11 17.63 -4.34 12.19
N GLU A 12 18.42 -5.40 11.96
CA GLU A 12 19.70 -5.32 11.26
C GLU A 12 19.53 -4.92 9.79
N THR A 13 18.48 -5.45 9.14
CA THR A 13 18.15 -5.04 7.77
C THR A 13 17.71 -3.59 7.74
N TRP A 14 16.95 -3.12 8.74
CA TRP A 14 16.53 -1.74 8.82
C TRP A 14 17.70 -0.78 9.09
N ASP A 15 18.66 -1.15 9.95
CA ASP A 15 19.89 -0.38 10.17
C ASP A 15 20.69 -0.24 8.86
N ALA A 16 20.75 -1.29 8.04
CA ALA A 16 21.37 -1.22 6.72
C ALA A 16 20.61 -0.28 5.77
N MET A 17 19.28 -0.27 5.81
CA MET A 17 18.46 0.65 5.03
C MET A 17 18.71 2.11 5.43
N LEU A 18 18.70 2.42 6.73
CA LEU A 18 18.99 3.77 7.25
C LEU A 18 20.38 4.23 6.83
N ARG A 19 21.41 3.37 6.94
CA ARG A 19 22.76 3.70 6.48
C ARG A 19 22.79 4.02 4.97
N LEU A 20 22.11 3.25 4.13
CA LEU A 20 22.03 3.55 2.69
C LEU A 20 21.39 4.91 2.41
N ARG A 21 20.41 5.33 3.21
CA ARG A 21 19.82 6.66 3.12
C ARG A 21 20.83 7.74 3.53
N ASP A 22 21.49 7.56 4.66
CA ASP A 22 22.40 8.54 5.24
C ASP A 22 23.67 8.71 4.37
N GLU A 23 24.09 7.65 3.67
CA GLU A 23 25.13 7.69 2.63
C GLU A 23 24.65 8.34 1.30
N GLY A 24 23.39 8.77 1.21
CA GLY A 24 22.81 9.41 0.02
C GLY A 24 22.43 8.44 -1.11
N LYS A 25 22.51 7.12 -0.90
CA LYS A 25 22.15 6.10 -1.92
C LYS A 25 20.64 5.93 -2.06
N ALA A 26 19.87 6.33 -1.06
CA ALA A 26 18.42 6.39 -1.09
C ALA A 26 17.93 7.71 -0.52
N ARG A 27 16.95 8.35 -1.18
CA ARG A 27 16.33 9.58 -0.65
C ARG A 27 15.38 9.31 0.52
N SER A 28 14.74 8.14 0.51
CA SER A 28 13.87 7.68 1.59
C SER A 28 13.91 6.16 1.69
N VAL A 29 13.55 5.65 2.87
CA VAL A 29 13.45 4.22 3.14
C VAL A 29 12.10 3.88 3.75
N GLY A 30 11.62 2.69 3.41
CA GLY A 30 10.35 2.18 3.88
C GLY A 30 10.31 0.66 3.80
N VAL A 31 9.16 0.11 4.17
CA VAL A 31 8.90 -1.32 4.28
C VAL A 31 7.71 -1.73 3.43
N SER A 32 7.54 -3.03 3.24
CA SER A 32 6.40 -3.63 2.56
C SER A 32 5.95 -4.87 3.33
N ASN A 33 4.64 -5.08 3.42
CA ASN A 33 4.05 -6.24 4.10
C ASN A 33 4.29 -6.28 5.62
N PHE A 34 4.53 -5.13 6.25
CA PHE A 34 4.75 -5.05 7.70
C PHE A 34 3.43 -4.86 8.44
N GLY A 35 3.09 -5.78 9.34
CA GLY A 35 2.10 -5.59 10.40
C GLY A 35 2.62 -4.76 11.58
N VAL A 36 1.74 -4.49 12.56
CA VAL A 36 2.05 -3.64 13.73
C VAL A 36 3.23 -4.18 14.53
N GLU A 37 3.27 -5.48 14.81
CA GLU A 37 4.36 -6.12 15.57
C GLU A 37 5.73 -5.91 14.92
N HIS A 38 5.79 -5.98 13.60
CA HIS A 38 7.04 -5.76 12.86
C HIS A 38 7.48 -4.28 12.89
N LEU A 39 6.53 -3.35 12.84
CA LEU A 39 6.82 -1.91 12.97
C LEU A 39 7.24 -1.57 14.41
N GLU A 40 6.64 -2.21 15.40
CA GLU A 40 7.01 -2.11 16.81
C GLU A 40 8.40 -2.69 17.07
N ALA A 41 8.81 -3.75 16.36
CA ALA A 41 10.18 -4.26 16.45
C ALA A 41 11.21 -3.20 16.05
N ILE A 42 10.93 -2.36 15.04
CA ILE A 42 11.78 -1.22 14.66
C ILE A 42 11.74 -0.15 15.77
N ARG A 43 10.54 0.25 16.19
CA ARG A 43 10.31 1.35 17.15
C ARG A 43 10.91 1.07 18.53
N SER A 44 10.63 -0.10 19.10
CA SER A 44 11.09 -0.52 20.43
C SER A 44 12.60 -0.68 20.51
N ASN A 45 13.25 -0.90 19.36
CA ASN A 45 14.70 -0.91 19.21
C ASN A 45 15.28 0.49 18.98
N GLY A 46 14.49 1.57 19.06
CA GLY A 46 14.97 2.95 19.00
C GLY A 46 15.37 3.43 17.61
N ARG A 47 14.93 2.74 16.55
CA ARG A 47 15.20 3.15 15.17
C ARG A 47 14.12 4.12 14.68
N GLU A 48 14.51 4.99 13.77
CA GLU A 48 13.58 5.85 13.05
C GLU A 48 12.53 5.00 12.30
N MET A 49 11.27 5.43 12.33
CA MET A 49 10.18 4.71 11.67
C MET A 49 10.30 4.80 10.14
N PRO A 50 9.85 3.77 9.39
CA PRO A 50 9.81 3.84 7.94
C PRO A 50 8.92 4.97 7.44
N SER A 51 9.32 5.64 6.35
CA SER A 51 8.49 6.70 5.76
C SER A 51 7.23 6.17 5.09
N VAL A 52 7.26 4.89 4.68
CA VAL A 52 6.18 4.23 3.95
C VAL A 52 6.08 2.75 4.34
N ASN A 53 4.86 2.25 4.42
CA ASN A 53 4.54 0.83 4.48
C ASN A 53 3.63 0.47 3.28
N GLN A 54 4.18 -0.25 2.33
CA GLN A 54 3.43 -0.74 1.18
C GLN A 54 2.73 -2.05 1.54
N ILE A 55 1.40 -2.07 1.53
CA ILE A 55 0.61 -3.24 1.94
C ILE A 55 -0.51 -3.49 0.95
N GLU A 56 -0.99 -4.73 0.92
CA GLU A 56 -2.18 -5.07 0.15
C GLU A 56 -3.34 -4.26 0.74
N MET A 57 -4.01 -3.49 -0.11
CA MET A 57 -5.12 -2.68 0.36
C MET A 57 -6.13 -2.45 -0.73
N HIS A 58 -7.35 -2.90 -0.46
CA HIS A 58 -8.54 -2.72 -1.27
C HIS A 58 -9.79 -2.93 -0.38
N PRO A 59 -10.99 -2.51 -0.82
CA PRO A 59 -12.20 -2.55 0.02
C PRO A 59 -12.47 -3.89 0.75
N LEU A 60 -12.19 -5.03 0.10
CA LEU A 60 -12.44 -6.36 0.66
C LEU A 60 -11.61 -6.71 1.90
N ILE A 61 -10.42 -6.13 2.04
CA ILE A 61 -9.48 -6.44 3.13
C ILE A 61 -9.28 -5.24 4.07
N TYR A 62 -9.93 -4.11 3.78
CA TYR A 62 -9.74 -2.87 4.54
C TYR A 62 -10.11 -3.07 6.01
N ARG A 63 -11.23 -3.74 6.30
CA ARG A 63 -11.70 -3.96 7.67
C ARG A 63 -10.64 -4.68 8.52
N ASP A 64 -10.05 -5.73 7.99
CA ASP A 64 -9.07 -6.56 8.70
C ASP A 64 -7.73 -5.82 8.88
N ARG A 65 -7.45 -4.81 8.04
CA ARG A 65 -6.22 -4.02 8.06
C ARG A 65 -6.40 -2.62 8.66
N ALA A 66 -7.61 -2.26 9.12
CA ALA A 66 -7.91 -0.92 9.61
C ALA A 66 -7.02 -0.50 10.79
N GLY A 67 -6.75 -1.43 11.72
CA GLY A 67 -5.85 -1.18 12.85
C GLY A 67 -4.40 -0.90 12.44
N LEU A 68 -3.91 -1.56 11.37
CA LEU A 68 -2.58 -1.30 10.81
C LEU A 68 -2.53 0.06 10.11
N VAL A 69 -3.57 0.41 9.35
CA VAL A 69 -3.67 1.73 8.68
C VAL A 69 -3.65 2.86 9.70
N ASP A 70 -4.44 2.72 10.76
CA ASP A 70 -4.53 3.68 11.85
C ASP A 70 -3.21 3.80 12.62
N TYR A 71 -2.54 2.67 12.89
CA TYR A 71 -1.18 2.68 13.43
C TYR A 71 -0.20 3.44 12.52
N CYS A 72 -0.19 3.14 11.21
CA CYS A 72 0.67 3.83 10.26
C CYS A 72 0.44 5.35 10.29
N ARG A 73 -0.82 5.80 10.25
CA ARG A 73 -1.19 7.22 10.33
C ARG A 73 -0.68 7.90 11.61
N ARG A 74 -0.91 7.29 12.78
CA ARG A 74 -0.44 7.84 14.06
C ARG A 74 1.07 8.00 14.16
N HIS A 75 1.82 7.11 13.48
CA HIS A 75 3.28 7.12 13.50
C HIS A 75 3.91 7.82 12.28
N GLY A 76 3.12 8.55 11.49
CA GLY A 76 3.62 9.29 10.33
C GLY A 76 4.12 8.40 9.19
N ILE A 77 3.69 7.14 9.14
CA ILE A 77 4.05 6.17 8.12
C ILE A 77 3.01 6.25 6.99
N HIS A 78 3.43 6.63 5.79
CA HIS A 78 2.53 6.65 4.64
C HIS A 78 2.14 5.23 4.22
N VAL A 79 0.90 5.04 3.78
CA VAL A 79 0.43 3.75 3.25
C VAL A 79 0.41 3.80 1.72
N THR A 80 1.11 2.87 1.09
CA THR A 80 0.99 2.61 -0.34
C THR A 80 0.20 1.33 -0.56
N ALA A 81 -0.97 1.45 -1.18
CA ALA A 81 -1.85 0.35 -1.52
C ALA A 81 -1.36 -0.38 -2.79
N TYR A 82 -0.78 -1.56 -2.62
CA TYR A 82 -0.66 -2.51 -3.73
C TYR A 82 -1.92 -3.39 -3.80
N GLY A 83 -2.16 -4.00 -4.96
CA GLY A 83 -3.34 -4.85 -5.13
C GLY A 83 -4.66 -4.08 -5.06
N SER A 84 -4.63 -2.75 -5.20
CA SER A 84 -5.80 -1.86 -5.11
C SER A 84 -6.94 -2.23 -6.08
N LEU A 85 -6.62 -2.95 -7.14
CA LEU A 85 -7.54 -3.54 -8.11
C LEU A 85 -7.93 -4.98 -7.72
N PHE A 86 -8.29 -5.18 -6.45
CA PHE A 86 -8.62 -6.48 -5.85
C PHE A 86 -7.58 -7.58 -6.13
N SER A 87 -6.28 -7.26 -6.16
CA SER A 87 -5.21 -8.25 -6.35
C SER A 87 -5.41 -9.21 -7.54
N GLY A 88 -6.18 -8.81 -8.57
CA GLY A 88 -6.48 -9.62 -9.75
C GLY A 88 -7.85 -10.31 -9.76
N TYR A 89 -8.68 -10.17 -8.73
CA TYR A 89 -10.09 -10.64 -8.70
C TYR A 89 -11.01 -9.73 -9.54
N ALA A 90 -10.74 -9.63 -10.84
CA ALA A 90 -11.49 -8.80 -11.79
C ALA A 90 -12.91 -9.31 -12.05
N ASP A 91 -13.16 -10.60 -11.82
CA ASP A 91 -14.48 -11.23 -11.83
C ASP A 91 -15.47 -10.55 -10.87
N ARG A 92 -14.96 -9.93 -9.81
CA ARG A 92 -15.77 -9.24 -8.79
C ARG A 92 -16.17 -7.82 -9.16
N TYR A 93 -15.70 -7.28 -10.29
CA TYR A 93 -16.02 -5.91 -10.70
C TYR A 93 -17.51 -5.69 -11.01
N GLY A 94 -18.24 -6.75 -11.36
CA GLY A 94 -19.67 -6.70 -11.59
C GLY A 94 -20.52 -6.72 -10.32
N GLU A 95 -19.93 -7.00 -9.16
CA GLU A 95 -20.67 -7.17 -7.90
C GLU A 95 -21.07 -5.81 -7.29
N PRO A 96 -22.33 -5.65 -6.82
CA PRO A 96 -22.69 -4.54 -5.94
C PRO A 96 -21.88 -4.58 -4.63
N PRO A 97 -21.55 -3.43 -4.02
CA PRO A 97 -21.93 -2.08 -4.46
C PRO A 97 -21.03 -1.48 -5.55
N LEU A 98 -19.94 -2.17 -5.94
CA LEU A 98 -18.93 -1.61 -6.84
C LEU A 98 -19.49 -1.27 -8.23
N SER A 99 -20.27 -2.18 -8.82
CA SER A 99 -20.88 -1.96 -10.13
C SER A 99 -21.93 -0.84 -10.15
N GLU A 100 -22.67 -0.67 -9.05
CA GLU A 100 -23.65 0.40 -8.89
C GLU A 100 -22.97 1.77 -8.81
N ILE A 101 -21.89 1.88 -8.04
CA ILE A 101 -21.08 3.10 -7.94
C ILE A 101 -20.45 3.42 -9.29
N ALA A 102 -19.86 2.43 -9.95
CA ALA A 102 -19.27 2.59 -11.29
C ALA A 102 -20.29 3.17 -12.29
N LYS A 103 -21.50 2.59 -12.32
CA LYS A 103 -22.59 3.08 -13.16
C LYS A 103 -23.04 4.49 -12.78
N ALA A 104 -23.23 4.77 -11.49
CA ALA A 104 -23.68 6.08 -11.02
C ALA A 104 -22.72 7.21 -11.38
N HIS A 105 -21.42 6.93 -11.47
CA HIS A 105 -20.39 7.90 -11.84
C HIS A 105 -19.95 7.85 -13.31
N GLY A 106 -20.48 6.92 -14.11
CA GLY A 106 -20.04 6.71 -15.48
C GLY A 106 -18.55 6.35 -15.57
N ARG A 107 -18.05 5.58 -14.61
CA ARG A 107 -16.64 5.18 -14.47
C ARG A 107 -16.50 3.66 -14.49
N THR A 108 -15.27 3.18 -14.68
CA THR A 108 -14.98 1.74 -14.57
C THR A 108 -14.79 1.33 -13.11
N ALA A 109 -15.01 0.04 -12.82
CA ALA A 109 -14.75 -0.50 -11.49
C ALA A 109 -13.29 -0.27 -11.02
N PRO A 110 -12.25 -0.44 -11.87
CA PRO A 110 -10.89 -0.03 -11.54
C PRO A 110 -10.77 1.43 -11.10
N GLN A 111 -11.36 2.37 -11.84
CA GLN A 111 -11.33 3.80 -11.49
C GLN A 111 -11.98 4.05 -10.12
N VAL A 112 -13.11 3.41 -9.83
CA VAL A 112 -13.77 3.52 -8.52
C VAL A 112 -12.87 2.99 -7.40
N LEU A 113 -12.21 1.85 -7.60
CA LEU A 113 -11.29 1.27 -6.62
C LEU A 113 -10.05 2.14 -6.37
N LEU A 114 -9.49 2.73 -7.43
CA LEU A 114 -8.37 3.66 -7.32
C LEU A 114 -8.80 4.96 -6.63
N ALA A 115 -9.94 5.53 -7.01
CA ALA A 115 -10.50 6.71 -6.35
C ALA A 115 -10.78 6.45 -4.87
N TRP A 116 -11.29 5.28 -4.51
CA TRP A 116 -11.46 4.87 -3.11
C TRP A 116 -10.12 4.89 -2.36
N ALA A 117 -9.08 4.25 -2.90
CA ALA A 117 -7.79 4.17 -2.22
C ALA A 117 -7.15 5.56 -2.06
N LEU A 118 -7.25 6.41 -3.08
CA LEU A 118 -6.80 7.81 -3.02
C LEU A 118 -7.61 8.61 -1.98
N GLY A 119 -8.93 8.44 -1.93
CA GLY A 119 -9.81 9.08 -0.94
C GLY A 119 -9.50 8.64 0.50
N MET A 120 -8.94 7.45 0.69
CA MET A 120 -8.43 6.97 1.98
C MET A 120 -7.07 7.57 2.37
N GLY A 121 -6.47 8.39 1.49
CA GLY A 121 -5.15 8.99 1.68
C GLY A 121 -3.99 8.05 1.36
N PHE A 122 -4.21 6.97 0.62
CA PHE A 122 -3.15 6.06 0.20
C PHE A 122 -2.53 6.50 -1.13
N SER A 123 -1.27 6.15 -1.36
CA SER A 123 -0.75 6.08 -2.73
C SER A 123 -1.13 4.75 -3.36
N VAL A 124 -1.30 4.72 -4.68
CA VAL A 124 -1.66 3.50 -5.44
C VAL A 124 -0.58 3.16 -6.46
N ILE A 125 -0.39 1.86 -6.73
CA ILE A 125 0.52 1.35 -7.76
C ILE A 125 -0.15 0.26 -8.62
N PRO A 126 -1.20 0.61 -9.39
CA PRO A 126 -1.94 -0.38 -10.17
C PRO A 126 -1.08 -1.02 -11.26
N LYS A 127 -0.98 -2.34 -11.27
CA LYS A 127 -0.24 -3.10 -12.29
C LYS A 127 -1.03 -3.16 -13.60
N SER A 128 -0.41 -2.73 -14.70
CA SER A 128 -0.83 -3.02 -16.07
C SER A 128 0.39 -3.34 -16.94
N VAL A 129 0.51 -4.60 -17.37
CA VAL A 129 1.69 -5.10 -18.10
C VAL A 129 1.50 -5.15 -19.61
N SER A 130 0.26 -5.16 -20.11
CA SER A 130 -0.04 -5.52 -21.51
C SER A 130 -0.99 -4.57 -22.24
N SER A 131 -1.48 -3.51 -21.59
CA SER A 131 -2.42 -2.57 -22.22
C SER A 131 -2.10 -1.13 -21.85
N ARG A 132 -1.72 -0.34 -22.86
CA ARG A 132 -1.56 1.11 -22.77
C ARG A 132 -2.89 1.79 -22.45
N ASP A 133 -3.98 1.27 -22.99
CA ASP A 133 -5.32 1.81 -22.74
C ASP A 133 -5.72 1.65 -21.27
N ARG A 134 -5.42 0.49 -20.65
CA ARG A 134 -5.59 0.32 -19.20
C ARG A 134 -4.70 1.24 -18.38
N GLN A 135 -3.47 1.52 -18.83
CA GLN A 135 -2.60 2.47 -18.13
C GLN A 135 -3.17 3.89 -18.16
N ARG A 136 -3.78 4.30 -19.28
CA ARG A 136 -4.49 5.57 -19.42
C ARG A 136 -5.77 5.60 -18.58
N GLU A 137 -6.60 4.57 -18.68
CA GLU A 137 -7.83 4.45 -17.88
C GLU A 137 -7.56 4.54 -16.38
N ASN A 138 -6.50 3.89 -15.89
CA ASN A 138 -6.12 3.95 -14.47
C ASN A 138 -5.67 5.36 -14.02
N LEU A 139 -5.31 6.26 -14.94
CA LEU A 139 -4.84 7.61 -14.67
C LEU A 139 -5.99 8.65 -14.73
N ASP A 140 -7.08 8.34 -15.45
CA ASP A 140 -8.23 9.21 -15.74
C ASP A 140 -9.33 9.16 -14.65
#